data_AF-A0A2Z5X4J5-F1
#
_entry.id   AF-A0A2Z5X4J5-F1
#
_cell.length_a   1.000
_cell.length_b   1.000
_cell.length_c   1.000
_cell.angle_alpha   90.00
_cell.angle_beta   90.00
_cell.angle_gamma   90.00
#
_symmetry.space_group_name_H-M   'P 1'
#
loop_
_entity.id
_entity.type
_entity.pdbx_description
1 polymer ?
#
loop_
_entity_poly.entity_id
_entity_poly.type
_entity_poly.pdbx_seq_one_letter_code
_entity_poly.pdbx_strand_id
1 'polypeptide(L)'
;MGKQSRLLAFVLAILLGAVYLIVIHPPKLGLDLRGGAQLTLQAKTNPEQGINEITPRIMETAKFVVEQRINGLGVSEATILLSGNNQLIVQLPGVNDPAQAERVLGTTAQLDFRKQKKGTESELRARLQILQAATVQRELLKNSGDQKAIAENETTYKKSIEDLKGIFERTGLTGNMLKDAVASPSGNGPDSWQVALTFDDKGGDLFAKTTGEIGGTGRVLGIFLDDKLISSPSVGPEFQGKGISGGRAVITGNFTLDSATELALQLRAGALPVPVEIVENRTVGATLGADSILSSIYAGVAGLVLVLIFMVLYYRILGVVADIALITYAVITYALFSLLGVVLTLPGIAGFILSIGMAVDANVLIFERTREELKAGRTLYKSVEAGFYRAWSSILDSNVTTLIACLTLFWLGSGFVKGFAVTLGVGVIVSMFTAITLSRSLMLAMISNPQFRKPEYYGMKAFGKISTVTTDIEAETEVVDDHNDKTDNTKDNTSGAVL
;
A
#
# COMPACT_ATOMS: atom_id res chain seq x y z
N MET A 1 35.20 31.18 -4.90
CA MET A 1 34.02 31.22 -3.99
C MET A 1 32.67 31.05 -4.71
N GLY A 2 32.48 31.50 -5.96
CA GLY A 2 31.15 31.49 -6.63
C GLY A 2 30.51 30.12 -6.90
N LYS A 3 31.28 29.06 -7.25
CA LYS A 3 30.71 27.75 -7.62
C LYS A 3 30.11 26.99 -6.43
N GLN A 4 30.71 27.10 -5.24
CA GLN A 4 30.22 26.41 -4.03
C GLN A 4 29.05 27.13 -3.37
N SER A 5 29.05 28.47 -3.36
CA SER A 5 27.91 29.26 -2.91
C SER A 5 26.66 28.99 -3.76
N ARG A 6 26.81 28.80 -5.08
CA ARG A 6 25.72 28.38 -5.97
C ARG A 6 25.16 27.00 -5.65
N LEU A 7 26.02 26.01 -5.33
CA LEU A 7 25.57 24.67 -4.94
C LEU A 7 24.85 24.66 -3.59
N LEU A 8 25.35 25.43 -2.60
CA LEU A 8 24.67 25.57 -1.31
C LEU A 8 23.31 26.27 -1.45
N ALA A 9 23.22 27.32 -2.26
CA ALA A 9 21.96 27.98 -2.56
C ALA A 9 20.96 27.04 -3.26
N PHE A 10 21.46 26.20 -4.17
CA PHE A 10 20.65 25.16 -4.82
C PHE A 10 20.11 24.13 -3.83
N VAL A 11 20.93 23.64 -2.90
CA VAL A 11 20.46 22.71 -1.86
C VAL A 11 19.49 23.38 -0.91
N LEU A 12 19.71 24.64 -0.53
CA LEU A 12 18.76 25.39 0.29
C LEU A 12 17.41 25.56 -0.41
N ALA A 13 17.41 25.82 -1.73
CA ALA A 13 16.18 25.88 -2.51
C ALA A 13 15.46 24.53 -2.55
N ILE A 14 16.20 23.41 -2.68
CA ILE A 14 15.62 22.05 -2.59
C ILE A 14 15.01 21.82 -1.20
N LEU A 15 15.71 22.21 -0.12
CA LEU A 15 15.20 22.07 1.24
C LEU A 15 13.89 22.87 1.44
N LEU A 16 13.85 24.13 1.01
CA LEU A 16 12.65 24.95 1.10
C LEU A 16 11.49 24.36 0.27
N GLY A 17 11.79 23.89 -0.94
CA GLY A 17 10.83 23.17 -1.78
C GLY A 17 10.31 21.90 -1.12
N ALA A 18 11.19 21.13 -0.48
CA ALA A 18 10.83 19.91 0.25
C ALA A 18 9.88 20.20 1.42
N VAL A 19 10.19 21.22 2.24
CA VAL A 19 9.31 21.66 3.35
C VAL A 19 7.95 22.12 2.83
N TYR A 20 7.93 22.92 1.75
CA TYR A 20 6.70 23.36 1.11
C TYR A 20 5.84 22.17 0.62
N LEU A 21 6.47 21.17 0.00
CA LEU A 21 5.80 19.98 -0.51
C LEU A 21 5.16 19.15 0.61
N ILE A 22 5.88 18.96 1.72
CA ILE A 22 5.39 18.23 2.90
C ILE A 22 4.12 18.88 3.47
N VAL A 23 4.06 20.21 3.51
CA VAL A 23 2.91 20.94 4.06
C VAL A 23 1.67 20.79 3.17
N ILE A 24 1.84 20.78 1.84
CA ILE A 24 0.71 20.70 0.90
C ILE A 24 0.22 19.27 0.72
N HIS A 25 1.14 18.32 0.69
CA HIS A 25 0.85 16.92 0.46
C HIS A 25 1.39 16.09 1.63
N PRO A 26 0.61 15.80 2.67
CA PRO A 26 1.03 14.86 3.70
C PRO A 26 1.14 13.45 3.09
N PRO A 27 2.13 12.63 3.52
CA PRO A 27 2.27 11.27 3.01
C PRO A 27 1.08 10.41 3.42
N LYS A 28 0.72 9.46 2.55
CA LYS A 28 -0.35 8.49 2.82
C LYS A 28 0.14 7.51 3.88
N LEU A 29 -0.66 7.24 4.91
CA LEU A 29 -0.33 6.25 5.93
C LEU A 29 -0.97 4.91 5.56
N GLY A 30 -0.26 3.82 5.87
CA GLY A 30 -0.71 2.46 5.67
C GLY A 30 -1.80 2.04 6.65
N LEU A 31 -2.46 0.94 6.32
CA LEU A 31 -3.50 0.33 7.15
C LEU A 31 -3.00 -0.05 8.54
N ASP A 32 -1.74 -0.46 8.65
CA ASP A 32 -1.07 -0.79 9.89
C ASP A 32 -0.86 0.41 10.82
N LEU A 33 -0.90 1.64 10.27
CA LEU A 33 -0.80 2.87 11.03
C LEU A 33 -2.19 3.49 11.31
N ARG A 34 -3.09 3.50 10.32
CA ARG A 34 -4.44 4.09 10.44
C ARG A 34 -5.48 3.16 11.10
N GLY A 35 -5.21 1.86 11.11
CA GLY A 35 -6.22 0.84 11.39
C GLY A 35 -7.22 0.67 10.24
N GLY A 36 -7.85 -0.50 10.19
CA GLY A 36 -8.89 -0.85 9.25
C GLY A 36 -8.86 -2.31 8.80
N ALA A 37 -9.53 -2.61 7.69
CA ALA A 37 -9.62 -3.95 7.12
C ALA A 37 -8.90 -4.04 5.76
N GLN A 38 -8.23 -5.17 5.50
CA GLN A 38 -7.69 -5.57 4.21
C GLN A 38 -8.37 -6.87 3.79
N LEU A 39 -8.97 -6.85 2.61
CA LEU A 39 -9.65 -7.99 2.00
C LEU A 39 -8.98 -8.33 0.67
N THR A 40 -8.63 -9.59 0.47
CA THR A 40 -8.15 -10.10 -0.82
C THR A 40 -9.29 -10.86 -1.48
N LEU A 41 -9.92 -10.24 -2.48
CA LEU A 41 -10.99 -10.83 -3.28
C LEU A 41 -10.38 -11.57 -4.47
N GLN A 42 -10.74 -12.83 -4.69
CA GLN A 42 -10.35 -13.59 -5.87
C GLN A 42 -11.56 -13.79 -6.77
N ALA A 43 -11.45 -13.31 -8.00
CA ALA A 43 -12.42 -13.57 -9.06
C ALA A 43 -12.37 -15.03 -9.50
N LYS A 44 -13.53 -15.68 -9.54
CA LYS A 44 -13.73 -17.04 -10.07
C LYS A 44 -14.37 -16.97 -11.45
N THR A 45 -14.07 -17.95 -12.29
CA THR A 45 -14.74 -18.09 -13.59
C THR A 45 -16.22 -18.41 -13.38
N ASN A 46 -17.07 -17.97 -14.32
CA ASN A 46 -18.50 -18.25 -14.29
C ASN A 46 -18.94 -18.87 -15.63
N PRO A 47 -18.90 -20.21 -15.75
CA PRO A 47 -19.29 -20.91 -16.96
C PRO A 47 -20.76 -20.67 -17.36
N GLU A 48 -21.65 -20.45 -16.39
CA GLU A 48 -23.09 -20.20 -16.64
C GLU A 48 -23.35 -18.89 -17.38
N GLN A 49 -22.40 -17.95 -17.31
CA GLN A 49 -22.44 -16.67 -18.02
C GLN A 49 -21.48 -16.64 -19.22
N GLY A 50 -20.90 -17.78 -19.59
CA GLY A 50 -19.95 -17.90 -20.70
C GLY A 50 -18.56 -17.33 -20.40
N ILE A 51 -18.23 -17.07 -19.13
CA ILE A 51 -16.93 -16.51 -18.72
C ILE A 51 -16.03 -17.67 -18.27
N ASN A 52 -15.27 -18.21 -19.22
CA ASN A 52 -14.34 -19.31 -18.98
C ASN A 52 -12.95 -18.85 -18.53
N GLU A 53 -12.60 -17.58 -18.73
CA GLU A 53 -11.31 -17.01 -18.36
C GLU A 53 -11.47 -15.60 -17.75
N ILE A 54 -10.64 -15.30 -16.75
CA ILE A 54 -10.59 -13.98 -16.13
C ILE A 54 -9.67 -13.08 -16.96
N THR A 55 -10.28 -12.17 -17.72
CA THR A 55 -9.55 -11.18 -18.52
C THR A 55 -9.26 -9.91 -17.72
N PRO A 56 -8.22 -9.13 -18.07
CA PRO A 56 -7.93 -7.85 -17.42
C PRO A 56 -9.12 -6.89 -17.42
N ARG A 57 -9.91 -6.88 -18.50
CA ARG A 57 -11.12 -6.06 -18.62
C ARG A 57 -12.21 -6.42 -17.60
N ILE A 58 -12.37 -7.71 -17.30
CA ILE A 58 -13.30 -8.18 -16.25
C ILE A 58 -12.82 -7.68 -14.89
N MET A 59 -11.51 -7.77 -14.64
CA MET A 59 -10.91 -7.29 -13.39
C MET A 59 -11.01 -5.78 -13.21
N GLU A 60 -10.88 -4.99 -14.27
CA GLU A 60 -11.13 -3.54 -14.24
C GLU A 60 -12.59 -3.22 -13.93
N THR A 61 -13.52 -3.97 -14.53
CA THR A 61 -14.96 -3.82 -14.24
C THR A 61 -15.28 -4.19 -12.79
N ALA A 62 -14.71 -5.30 -12.30
CA ALA A 62 -14.85 -5.71 -10.91
C ALA A 62 -14.25 -4.67 -9.95
N LYS A 63 -13.07 -4.12 -10.27
CA LYS A 63 -12.45 -3.02 -9.53
C LYS A 63 -13.39 -1.83 -9.42
N PHE A 64 -13.99 -1.40 -10.54
CA PHE A 64 -14.92 -0.27 -10.56
C PHE A 64 -16.15 -0.51 -9.67
N VAL A 65 -16.77 -1.69 -9.75
CA VAL A 65 -17.93 -2.04 -8.91
C VAL A 65 -17.54 -2.06 -7.43
N VAL A 66 -16.40 -2.67 -7.08
CA VAL A 66 -15.87 -2.69 -5.72
C VAL A 66 -15.62 -1.26 -5.21
N GLU A 67 -15.05 -0.39 -6.04
CA GLU A 67 -14.82 1.03 -5.71
C GLU A 67 -16.13 1.77 -5.40
N GLN A 68 -17.17 1.58 -6.23
CA GLN A 68 -18.49 2.18 -5.98
C GLN A 68 -19.12 1.69 -4.68
N ARG A 69 -18.97 0.40 -4.34
CA ARG A 69 -19.45 -0.15 -3.07
C ARG A 69 -18.74 0.46 -1.88
N ILE A 70 -17.42 0.61 -1.97
CA ILE A 70 -16.62 1.16 -0.89
C ILE A 70 -16.93 2.65 -0.67
N ASN A 71 -17.07 3.41 -1.75
CA ASN A 71 -17.46 4.82 -1.66
C ASN A 71 -18.82 4.97 -1.00
N GLY A 72 -19.76 4.06 -1.27
CA GLY A 72 -21.07 4.09 -0.62
C GLY A 72 -21.11 3.54 0.81
N LEU A 73 -20.05 2.86 1.29
CA LEU A 73 -19.81 2.62 2.72
C LEU A 73 -19.31 3.89 3.44
N GLY A 74 -19.02 4.97 2.71
CA GLY A 74 -18.48 6.21 3.27
C GLY A 74 -16.96 6.17 3.50
N VAL A 75 -16.26 5.19 2.92
CA VAL A 75 -14.80 5.05 3.08
C VAL A 75 -14.09 5.82 1.96
N SER A 76 -13.63 7.03 2.25
CA SER A 76 -13.12 7.97 1.23
C SER A 76 -11.66 7.74 0.79
N GLU A 77 -10.90 6.86 1.47
CA GLU A 77 -9.47 6.65 1.21
C GLU A 77 -9.12 5.19 0.90
N ALA A 78 -10.09 4.41 0.44
CA ALA A 78 -9.84 3.02 0.13
C ALA A 78 -8.88 2.85 -1.04
N THR A 79 -7.99 1.87 -0.92
CA THR A 79 -7.01 1.54 -1.96
C THR A 79 -7.33 0.17 -2.53
N ILE A 80 -7.51 0.09 -3.85
CA ILE A 80 -7.80 -1.16 -4.56
C ILE A 80 -6.65 -1.44 -5.53
N LEU A 81 -5.94 -2.54 -5.29
CA LEU A 81 -4.81 -2.98 -6.09
C LEU A 81 -5.14 -4.31 -6.77
N LEU A 82 -4.84 -4.39 -8.06
CA LEU A 82 -4.85 -5.66 -8.78
C LEU A 82 -3.62 -6.46 -8.36
N SER A 83 -3.82 -7.72 -7.99
CA SER A 83 -2.76 -8.66 -7.63
C SER A 83 -2.85 -9.89 -8.51
N GLY A 84 -1.76 -10.21 -9.22
CA GLY A 84 -1.76 -11.28 -10.22
C GLY A 84 -2.81 -11.06 -11.33
N ASN A 85 -3.41 -12.15 -11.79
CA ASN A 85 -4.37 -12.13 -12.91
C ASN A 85 -5.84 -12.11 -12.48
N ASN A 86 -6.14 -12.47 -11.22
CA ASN A 86 -7.52 -12.66 -10.75
C ASN A 86 -7.80 -12.20 -9.31
N GLN A 87 -6.91 -11.42 -8.68
CA GLN A 87 -7.13 -10.94 -7.32
C GLN A 87 -7.23 -9.41 -7.24
N LEU A 88 -8.09 -8.94 -6.35
CA LEU A 88 -8.24 -7.54 -5.92
C LEU A 88 -7.90 -7.46 -4.44
N ILE A 89 -6.83 -6.75 -4.11
CA ILE A 89 -6.50 -6.40 -2.74
C ILE A 89 -7.19 -5.08 -2.44
N VAL A 90 -8.14 -5.12 -1.52
CA VAL A 90 -8.94 -3.98 -1.07
C VAL A 90 -8.47 -3.59 0.33
N GLN A 91 -8.08 -2.34 0.51
CA GLN A 91 -7.71 -1.77 1.80
C GLN A 91 -8.73 -0.71 2.19
N LEU A 92 -9.33 -0.88 3.36
CA LEU A 92 -10.41 -0.07 3.91
C LEU A 92 -9.93 0.60 5.21
N PRO A 93 -9.24 1.76 5.11
CA PRO A 93 -8.80 2.47 6.30
C PRO A 93 -10.00 2.95 7.12
N GLY A 94 -9.91 2.84 8.45
CA GLY A 94 -10.95 3.28 9.38
C GLY A 94 -12.19 2.37 9.49
N VAL A 95 -12.26 1.27 8.74
CA VAL A 95 -13.33 0.27 8.90
C VAL A 95 -13.00 -0.68 10.04
N ASN A 96 -13.78 -0.60 11.12
CA ASN A 96 -13.58 -1.41 12.32
C ASN A 96 -14.32 -2.76 12.29
N ASP A 97 -15.37 -2.88 11.47
CA ASP A 97 -16.12 -4.13 11.29
C ASP A 97 -15.79 -4.79 9.93
N PRO A 98 -14.90 -5.80 9.90
CA PRO A 98 -14.57 -6.50 8.67
C PRO A 98 -15.74 -7.33 8.15
N ALA A 99 -16.66 -7.78 9.01
CA ALA A 99 -17.79 -8.61 8.58
C ALA A 99 -18.78 -7.79 7.74
N GLN A 100 -18.96 -6.50 8.06
CA GLN A 100 -19.77 -5.60 7.24
C GLN A 100 -19.15 -5.40 5.85
N ALA A 101 -17.85 -5.12 5.80
CA ALA A 101 -17.15 -4.98 4.53
C ALA A 101 -17.20 -6.27 3.69
N GLU A 102 -17.08 -7.43 4.35
CA GLU A 102 -17.18 -8.74 3.70
C GLU A 102 -18.55 -8.97 3.05
N ARG A 103 -19.65 -8.68 3.77
CA ARG A 103 -21.01 -8.82 3.24
C ARG A 103 -21.26 -7.94 2.02
N VAL A 104 -20.74 -6.72 2.03
CA VAL A 104 -20.96 -5.74 0.96
C VAL A 104 -20.06 -6.01 -0.24
N LEU A 105 -18.81 -6.41 -0.02
CA LEU A 105 -17.80 -6.57 -1.09
C LEU A 105 -17.71 -7.99 -1.64
N GLY A 106 -18.05 -9.01 -0.86
CA GLY A 106 -17.94 -10.42 -1.24
C GLY A 106 -19.11 -10.98 -2.05
N THR A 107 -20.24 -10.26 -2.11
CA THR A 107 -21.44 -10.71 -2.83
C THR A 107 -21.41 -10.26 -4.29
N THR A 108 -21.96 -11.05 -5.22
CA THR A 108 -22.04 -10.63 -6.62
C THR A 108 -23.11 -9.53 -6.78
N ALA A 109 -24.17 -9.58 -5.98
CA ALA A 109 -25.34 -8.69 -6.02
C ALA A 109 -26.07 -8.71 -7.37
N GLN A 110 -26.20 -9.89 -7.98
CA GLN A 110 -26.96 -10.08 -9.21
C GLN A 110 -28.47 -10.01 -8.92
N LEU A 111 -29.08 -8.87 -9.23
CA LEU A 111 -30.52 -8.67 -9.14
C LEU A 111 -31.24 -9.19 -10.39
N ASP A 112 -32.27 -10.01 -10.19
CA ASP A 112 -33.11 -10.58 -11.24
C ASP A 112 -34.58 -10.58 -10.81
N PHE A 113 -35.46 -10.07 -11.68
CA PHE A 113 -36.90 -10.11 -11.47
C PHE A 113 -37.48 -11.26 -12.26
N ARG A 114 -38.18 -12.17 -11.57
CA ARG A 114 -38.78 -13.34 -12.18
C ARG A 114 -40.27 -13.36 -11.88
N LYS A 115 -41.08 -13.63 -12.90
CA LYS A 115 -42.54 -13.76 -12.72
C LYS A 115 -42.87 -15.22 -12.41
N GLN A 116 -43.87 -15.43 -11.56
CA GLN A 116 -44.33 -16.77 -11.25
C GLN A 116 -45.00 -17.42 -12.47
N LYS A 117 -44.68 -18.69 -12.73
CA LYS A 117 -45.28 -19.48 -13.82
C LYS A 117 -46.76 -19.71 -13.56
N LYS A 118 -47.56 -19.68 -14.63
CA LYS A 118 -49.01 -19.96 -14.55
C LYS A 118 -49.25 -21.38 -14.02
N GLY A 119 -50.21 -21.55 -13.11
CA GLY A 119 -50.57 -22.84 -12.53
C GLY A 119 -49.74 -23.27 -11.32
N THR A 120 -48.77 -22.44 -10.88
CA THR A 120 -47.92 -22.72 -9.71
C THR A 120 -48.30 -21.88 -8.48
N GLU A 121 -49.45 -21.20 -8.53
CA GLU A 121 -49.89 -20.23 -7.52
C GLU A 121 -49.97 -20.88 -6.12
N SER A 122 -50.57 -22.06 -6.04
CA SER A 122 -50.72 -22.83 -4.80
C SER A 122 -49.40 -23.44 -4.30
N GLU A 123 -48.47 -23.73 -5.21
CA GLU A 123 -47.20 -24.39 -4.88
C GLU A 123 -46.22 -23.45 -4.16
N LEU A 124 -46.28 -22.16 -4.45
CA LEU A 124 -45.36 -21.17 -3.86
C LEU A 124 -45.40 -21.18 -2.34
N ARG A 125 -46.60 -21.20 -1.73
CA ARG A 125 -46.74 -21.20 -0.27
C ARG A 125 -46.11 -22.44 0.36
N ALA A 126 -46.34 -23.61 -0.24
CA ALA A 126 -45.76 -24.87 0.22
C ALA A 126 -44.22 -24.86 0.11
N ARG A 127 -43.67 -24.42 -1.03
CA ARG A 127 -42.22 -24.34 -1.25
C ARG A 127 -41.54 -23.32 -0.31
N LEU A 128 -42.17 -22.18 -0.07
CA LEU A 128 -41.68 -21.18 0.89
C LEU A 128 -41.64 -21.74 2.33
N GLN A 129 -42.66 -22.50 2.74
CA GLN A 129 -42.71 -23.12 4.06
C GLN A 129 -41.60 -24.16 4.25
N ILE A 130 -41.32 -24.98 3.22
CA ILE A 130 -40.21 -25.94 3.23
C ILE A 130 -38.87 -25.20 3.32
N LEU A 131 -38.67 -24.16 2.52
CA LEU A 131 -37.44 -23.36 2.56
C LEU A 131 -37.24 -22.70 3.93
N GLN A 132 -38.30 -22.15 4.53
CA GLN A 132 -38.24 -21.57 5.87
C GLN A 132 -37.86 -22.62 6.93
N ALA A 133 -38.49 -23.81 6.90
CA ALA A 133 -38.16 -24.91 7.81
C ALA A 133 -36.69 -25.34 7.66
N ALA A 134 -36.21 -25.51 6.42
CA ALA A 134 -34.82 -25.84 6.14
C ALA A 134 -33.86 -24.75 6.65
N THR A 135 -34.22 -23.47 6.49
CA THR A 135 -33.41 -22.33 6.95
C THR A 135 -33.32 -22.26 8.47
N VAL A 136 -34.43 -22.45 9.18
CA VAL A 136 -34.44 -22.48 10.65
C VAL A 136 -33.57 -23.63 11.16
N GLN A 137 -33.70 -24.81 10.54
CA GLN A 137 -32.92 -25.98 10.94
C GLN A 137 -31.43 -25.80 10.66
N ARG A 138 -31.05 -25.11 9.58
CA ARG A 138 -29.67 -24.72 9.30
C ARG A 138 -29.07 -23.87 10.42
N GLU A 139 -29.82 -22.90 10.90
CA GLU A 139 -29.34 -21.99 11.95
C GLU A 139 -29.20 -22.70 13.31
N LEU A 140 -30.08 -23.65 13.61
CA LEU A 140 -29.96 -24.50 14.80
C LEU A 140 -28.74 -25.43 14.73
N LEU A 141 -28.43 -25.95 13.54
CA LEU A 141 -27.34 -26.91 13.33
C LEU A 141 -25.95 -26.26 13.24
N LYS A 142 -25.84 -24.95 12.97
CA LYS A 142 -24.54 -24.24 12.94
C LYS A 142 -23.71 -24.45 14.21
N ASN A 143 -24.37 -24.60 15.35
CA ASN A 143 -23.72 -24.73 16.66
C ASN A 143 -23.75 -26.18 17.21
N SER A 144 -24.36 -27.13 16.52
CA SER A 144 -24.57 -28.49 17.03
C SER A 144 -23.36 -29.41 16.87
N GLY A 145 -22.36 -29.02 16.08
CA GLY A 145 -21.14 -29.82 15.81
C GLY A 145 -21.37 -31.10 14.98
N ASP A 146 -22.62 -31.42 14.61
CA ASP A 146 -22.98 -32.61 13.84
C ASP A 146 -22.82 -32.37 12.33
N GLN A 147 -21.65 -32.73 11.80
CA GLN A 147 -21.30 -32.55 10.39
C GLN A 147 -22.23 -33.30 9.41
N LYS A 148 -22.83 -34.43 9.81
CA LYS A 148 -23.74 -35.18 8.92
C LYS A 148 -25.08 -34.47 8.80
N ALA A 149 -25.65 -34.06 9.93
CA ALA A 149 -26.90 -33.30 9.95
C ALA A 149 -26.76 -31.96 9.21
N ILE A 150 -25.60 -31.29 9.32
CA ILE A 150 -25.29 -30.05 8.58
C ILE A 150 -25.29 -30.32 7.06
N ALA A 151 -24.64 -31.39 6.60
CA ALA A 151 -24.58 -31.72 5.18
C ALA A 151 -25.95 -32.11 4.60
N GLU A 152 -26.75 -32.89 5.33
CA GLU A 152 -28.11 -33.27 4.93
C GLU A 152 -29.06 -32.06 4.88
N ASN A 153 -28.95 -31.14 5.85
CA ASN A 153 -29.72 -29.91 5.82
C ASN A 153 -29.29 -28.99 4.66
N GLU A 154 -27.98 -28.87 4.39
CA GLU A 154 -27.46 -28.08 3.24
C GLU A 154 -27.97 -28.60 1.90
N THR A 155 -28.00 -29.92 1.71
CA THR A 155 -28.55 -30.52 0.48
C THR A 155 -30.06 -30.25 0.36
N THR A 156 -30.81 -30.38 1.45
CA THR A 156 -32.25 -30.07 1.50
C THR A 156 -32.51 -28.59 1.20
N TYR A 157 -31.71 -27.70 1.77
CA TYR A 157 -31.79 -26.26 1.56
C TYR A 157 -31.51 -25.89 0.09
N LYS A 158 -30.44 -26.43 -0.51
CA LYS A 158 -30.11 -26.20 -1.92
C LYS A 158 -31.21 -26.70 -2.86
N LYS A 159 -31.73 -27.90 -2.62
CA LYS A 159 -32.85 -28.45 -3.38
C LYS A 159 -34.11 -27.58 -3.25
N SER A 160 -34.41 -27.11 -2.04
CA SER A 160 -35.56 -26.22 -1.80
C SER A 160 -35.44 -24.90 -2.57
N ILE A 161 -34.22 -24.34 -2.68
CA ILE A 161 -33.95 -23.15 -3.50
C ILE A 161 -34.17 -23.46 -4.99
N GLU A 162 -33.64 -24.58 -5.48
CA GLU A 162 -33.78 -24.98 -6.89
C GLU A 162 -35.23 -25.24 -7.27
N ASP A 163 -35.97 -25.96 -6.43
CA ASP A 163 -37.40 -26.16 -6.57
C ASP A 163 -38.12 -24.80 -6.58
N LEU A 164 -37.80 -23.89 -5.65
CA LEU A 164 -38.40 -22.57 -5.63
C LEU A 164 -38.09 -21.78 -6.92
N LYS A 165 -36.87 -21.84 -7.45
CA LYS A 165 -36.53 -21.21 -8.74
C LYS A 165 -37.35 -21.80 -9.89
N GLY A 166 -37.62 -23.09 -9.87
CA GLY A 166 -38.35 -23.80 -10.92
C GLY A 166 -39.76 -23.27 -11.19
N ILE A 167 -40.41 -22.64 -10.22
CA ILE A 167 -41.75 -22.03 -10.37
C ILE A 167 -41.71 -20.58 -10.88
N PHE A 168 -40.52 -20.02 -11.11
CA PHE A 168 -40.35 -18.68 -11.66
C PHE A 168 -39.74 -18.72 -13.07
N GLU A 169 -40.13 -17.77 -13.91
CA GLU A 169 -39.53 -17.54 -15.23
C GLU A 169 -38.87 -16.17 -15.29
N ARG A 170 -37.68 -16.10 -15.92
CA ARG A 170 -36.92 -14.85 -16.04
C ARG A 170 -37.66 -13.86 -16.94
N THR A 171 -37.71 -12.60 -16.51
CA THR A 171 -38.41 -11.54 -17.24
C THR A 171 -37.47 -10.74 -18.17
N GLY A 172 -36.15 -10.89 -17.96
CA GLY A 172 -35.12 -10.05 -18.59
C GLY A 172 -34.85 -8.75 -17.85
N LEU A 173 -35.67 -8.41 -16.84
CA LEU A 173 -35.44 -7.26 -15.97
C LEU A 173 -34.38 -7.62 -14.93
N THR A 174 -33.24 -6.94 -15.02
CA THR A 174 -32.05 -7.20 -14.18
C THR A 174 -31.55 -5.92 -13.52
N GLY A 175 -30.64 -6.04 -12.56
CA GLY A 175 -30.02 -4.90 -11.87
C GLY A 175 -29.33 -3.89 -12.79
N ASN A 176 -28.91 -4.28 -13.99
CA ASN A 176 -28.28 -3.36 -14.95
C ASN A 176 -29.23 -2.27 -15.49
N MET A 177 -30.55 -2.47 -15.32
CA MET A 177 -31.59 -1.52 -15.71
C MET A 177 -32.03 -0.64 -14.54
N LEU A 178 -31.33 -0.69 -13.39
CA LEU A 178 -31.54 0.22 -12.27
C LEU A 178 -30.76 1.52 -12.48
N LYS A 179 -31.47 2.63 -12.31
CA LYS A 179 -30.89 3.98 -12.24
C LYS A 179 -30.46 4.34 -10.82
N ASP A 180 -31.26 3.96 -9.82
CA ASP A 180 -30.95 4.24 -8.42
C ASP A 180 -31.65 3.25 -7.46
N ALA A 181 -31.09 3.09 -6.27
CA ALA A 181 -31.64 2.28 -5.18
C ALA A 181 -31.36 2.96 -3.83
N VAL A 182 -32.41 3.20 -3.04
CA VAL A 182 -32.32 3.97 -1.78
C VAL A 182 -33.13 3.29 -0.68
N ALA A 183 -32.56 3.21 0.52
CA ALA A 183 -33.29 2.78 1.72
C ALA A 183 -34.26 3.88 2.16
N SER A 184 -35.52 3.53 2.37
CA SER A 184 -36.60 4.45 2.75
C SER A 184 -37.43 3.85 3.89
N PRO A 185 -37.89 4.65 4.87
CA PRO A 185 -38.79 4.15 5.89
C PRO A 185 -40.09 3.64 5.27
N SER A 186 -40.52 2.46 5.71
CA SER A 186 -41.80 1.89 5.33
C SER A 186 -42.88 2.45 6.26
N GLY A 187 -44.02 2.85 5.71
CA GLY A 187 -45.14 3.42 6.49
C GLY A 187 -45.82 2.44 7.47
N ASN A 188 -45.31 1.21 7.58
CA ASN A 188 -45.87 0.12 8.40
C ASN A 188 -45.37 0.11 9.85
N GLY A 189 -44.48 1.02 10.23
CA GLY A 189 -43.98 1.16 11.60
C GLY A 189 -42.69 1.97 11.69
N PRO A 190 -42.32 2.45 12.90
CA PRO A 190 -41.14 3.30 13.10
C PRO A 190 -39.80 2.62 12.75
N ASP A 191 -39.73 1.28 12.82
CA ASP A 191 -38.52 0.49 12.57
C ASP A 191 -38.58 -0.37 11.30
N SER A 192 -39.63 -0.23 10.48
CA SER A 192 -39.74 -0.97 9.22
C SER A 192 -39.11 -0.19 8.07
N TRP A 193 -38.15 -0.78 7.38
CA TRP A 193 -37.49 -0.18 6.22
C TRP A 193 -37.81 -0.93 4.93
N GLN A 194 -37.69 -0.25 3.80
CA GLN A 194 -37.90 -0.80 2.47
C GLN A 194 -36.86 -0.22 1.50
N VAL A 195 -36.60 -0.92 0.40
CA VAL A 195 -35.65 -0.42 -0.62
C VAL A 195 -36.43 0.09 -1.82
N ALA A 196 -36.39 1.41 -2.04
CA ALA A 196 -36.98 2.06 -3.20
C ALA A 196 -36.04 1.95 -4.39
N LEU A 197 -36.56 1.47 -5.51
CA LEU A 197 -35.85 1.27 -6.77
C LEU A 197 -36.37 2.25 -7.81
N THR A 198 -35.45 2.80 -8.60
CA THR A 198 -35.76 3.58 -9.80
C THR A 198 -35.11 2.89 -10.99
N PHE A 199 -35.91 2.52 -11.99
CA PHE A 199 -35.43 1.95 -13.24
C PHE A 199 -35.08 3.03 -14.27
N ASP A 200 -34.30 2.66 -15.28
CA ASP A 200 -34.17 3.43 -16.51
C ASP A 200 -35.43 3.26 -17.40
N ASP A 201 -35.51 3.98 -18.52
CA ASP A 201 -36.70 3.96 -19.38
C ASP A 201 -37.03 2.54 -19.88
N LYS A 202 -36.00 1.78 -20.30
CA LYS A 202 -36.14 0.40 -20.78
C LYS A 202 -36.60 -0.56 -19.68
N GLY A 203 -36.01 -0.45 -18.48
CA GLY A 203 -36.37 -1.23 -17.32
C GLY A 203 -37.78 -0.91 -16.83
N GLY A 204 -38.18 0.36 -16.87
CA GLY A 204 -39.53 0.82 -16.55
C GLY A 204 -40.59 0.22 -17.47
N ASP A 205 -40.33 0.20 -18.79
CA ASP A 205 -41.23 -0.43 -19.77
C ASP A 205 -41.35 -1.94 -19.56
N LEU A 206 -40.23 -2.62 -19.32
CA LEU A 206 -40.21 -4.06 -19.08
C LEU A 206 -40.88 -4.43 -17.76
N PHE A 207 -40.72 -3.59 -16.73
CA PHE A 207 -41.40 -3.72 -15.45
C PHE A 207 -42.91 -3.52 -15.60
N ALA A 208 -43.35 -2.49 -16.33
CA ALA A 208 -44.76 -2.26 -16.62
C ALA A 208 -45.37 -3.44 -17.39
N LYS A 209 -44.68 -3.95 -18.42
CA LYS A 209 -45.13 -5.13 -19.16
C LYS A 209 -45.27 -6.36 -18.26
N THR A 210 -44.25 -6.65 -17.46
CA THR A 210 -44.23 -7.81 -16.56
C THR A 210 -45.34 -7.75 -15.52
N THR A 211 -45.49 -6.59 -14.87
CA THR A 211 -46.53 -6.36 -13.85
C THR A 211 -47.93 -6.39 -14.47
N GLY A 212 -48.10 -5.90 -15.69
CA GLY A 212 -49.36 -5.96 -16.43
C GLY A 212 -49.81 -7.38 -16.79
N GLU A 213 -48.86 -8.29 -17.03
CA GLU A 213 -49.15 -9.71 -17.28
C GLU A 213 -49.63 -10.44 -16.01
N ILE A 214 -49.05 -10.15 -14.85
CA ILE A 214 -49.33 -10.84 -13.57
C ILE A 214 -50.42 -10.16 -12.72
N GLY A 215 -50.74 -8.89 -13.00
CA GLY A 215 -51.75 -8.13 -12.25
C GLY A 215 -53.10 -8.84 -12.23
N GLY A 216 -53.67 -8.99 -11.03
CA GLY A 216 -54.99 -9.60 -10.84
C GLY A 216 -55.06 -11.12 -11.05
N THR A 217 -53.96 -11.80 -11.40
CA THR A 217 -53.97 -13.25 -11.63
C THR A 217 -53.63 -14.06 -10.38
N GLY A 218 -53.36 -13.42 -9.24
CA GLY A 218 -52.87 -14.08 -8.01
C GLY A 218 -51.42 -14.56 -8.08
N ARG A 219 -50.69 -14.24 -9.15
CA ARG A 219 -49.27 -14.56 -9.33
C ARG A 219 -48.40 -13.47 -8.69
N VAL A 220 -47.21 -13.85 -8.22
CA VAL A 220 -46.26 -12.92 -7.60
C VAL A 220 -45.11 -12.56 -8.52
N LEU A 221 -44.50 -11.41 -8.27
CA LEU A 221 -43.21 -11.03 -8.83
C LEU A 221 -42.11 -11.42 -7.84
N GLY A 222 -41.30 -12.41 -8.18
CA GLY A 222 -40.14 -12.80 -7.38
C GLY A 222 -38.94 -11.89 -7.63
N ILE A 223 -38.41 -11.30 -6.56
CA ILE A 223 -37.21 -10.47 -6.59
C ILE A 223 -36.06 -11.33 -6.06
N PHE A 224 -35.11 -11.67 -6.92
CA PHE A 224 -33.97 -12.53 -6.62
C PHE A 224 -32.68 -11.72 -6.55
N LEU A 225 -31.87 -11.99 -5.54
CA LEU A 225 -30.49 -11.48 -5.41
C LEU A 225 -29.56 -12.66 -5.27
N ASP A 226 -28.57 -12.78 -6.15
CA ASP A 226 -27.66 -13.93 -6.20
C ASP A 226 -28.43 -15.26 -6.12
N ASP A 227 -29.52 -15.33 -6.89
CA ASP A 227 -30.37 -16.51 -7.01
C ASP A 227 -31.18 -16.90 -5.75
N LYS A 228 -31.10 -16.09 -4.69
CA LYS A 228 -31.93 -16.20 -3.48
C LYS A 228 -33.16 -15.30 -3.60
N LEU A 229 -34.34 -15.85 -3.32
CA LEU A 229 -35.56 -15.04 -3.28
C LEU A 229 -35.52 -14.11 -2.05
N ILE A 230 -35.56 -12.80 -2.29
CA ILE A 230 -35.56 -11.76 -1.25
C ILE A 230 -36.99 -11.35 -0.91
N SER A 231 -37.81 -11.14 -1.94
CA SER A 231 -39.19 -10.71 -1.78
C SER A 231 -40.07 -11.26 -2.91
N SER A 232 -41.36 -11.43 -2.63
CA SER A 232 -42.34 -11.95 -3.60
C SER A 232 -43.67 -11.18 -3.53
N PRO A 233 -43.68 -9.87 -3.81
CA PRO A 233 -44.90 -9.07 -3.78
C PRO A 233 -45.94 -9.55 -4.82
N SER A 234 -47.21 -9.50 -4.43
CA SER A 234 -48.34 -9.66 -5.36
C SER A 234 -48.65 -8.35 -6.06
N VAL A 235 -49.07 -8.42 -7.32
CA VAL A 235 -49.50 -7.25 -8.08
C VAL A 235 -51.03 -7.17 -8.06
N GLY A 236 -51.55 -6.00 -7.67
CA GLY A 236 -52.97 -5.75 -7.52
C GLY A 236 -53.76 -5.88 -8.85
N PRO A 237 -55.07 -6.20 -8.79
CA PRO A 237 -55.93 -6.28 -9.97
C PRO A 237 -55.99 -4.99 -10.79
N GLU A 238 -55.80 -3.83 -10.17
CA GLU A 238 -55.82 -2.51 -10.79
C GLU A 238 -54.74 -2.34 -11.87
N PHE A 239 -53.66 -3.12 -11.81
CA PHE A 239 -52.57 -3.09 -12.78
C PHE A 239 -52.71 -4.14 -13.88
N GLN A 240 -53.79 -4.94 -13.90
CA GLN A 240 -54.02 -5.95 -14.93
C GLN A 240 -54.10 -5.30 -16.32
N GLY A 241 -53.26 -5.77 -17.25
CA GLY A 241 -53.20 -5.28 -18.64
C GLY A 241 -52.60 -3.88 -18.83
N LYS A 242 -52.49 -3.06 -17.77
CA LYS A 242 -51.90 -1.71 -17.81
C LYS A 242 -50.46 -1.66 -17.28
N GLY A 243 -50.15 -2.50 -16.28
CA GLY A 243 -48.85 -2.51 -15.61
C GLY A 243 -48.63 -1.32 -14.68
N ILE A 244 -47.61 -1.43 -13.84
CA ILE A 244 -47.12 -0.33 -13.00
C ILE A 244 -46.21 0.54 -13.88
N SER A 245 -46.73 1.65 -14.36
CA SER A 245 -45.99 2.63 -15.16
C SER A 245 -45.22 3.63 -14.26
N GLY A 246 -44.15 4.23 -14.80
CA GLY A 246 -43.34 5.22 -14.09
C GLY A 246 -42.03 4.68 -13.50
N GLY A 247 -41.69 3.41 -13.72
CA GLY A 247 -40.35 2.87 -13.47
C GLY A 247 -39.90 2.89 -12.01
N ARG A 248 -40.83 2.92 -11.05
CA ARG A 248 -40.52 2.87 -9.61
C ARG A 248 -41.03 1.57 -9.02
N ALA A 249 -40.22 0.96 -8.17
CA ALA A 249 -40.59 -0.22 -7.41
C ALA A 249 -40.10 -0.11 -5.98
N VAL A 250 -40.68 -0.91 -5.08
CA VAL A 250 -40.25 -0.99 -3.69
C VAL A 250 -40.08 -2.45 -3.34
N ILE A 251 -38.90 -2.81 -2.84
CA ILE A 251 -38.65 -4.11 -2.22
C ILE A 251 -39.10 -4.01 -0.77
N THR A 252 -40.22 -4.66 -0.46
CA THR A 252 -40.73 -4.79 0.90
C THR A 252 -40.27 -6.10 1.54
N GLY A 253 -40.04 -6.06 2.85
CA GLY A 253 -39.62 -7.22 3.64
C GLY A 253 -39.39 -6.81 5.11
N ASN A 254 -38.91 -7.74 5.92
CA ASN A 254 -38.53 -7.45 7.31
C ASN A 254 -37.11 -6.86 7.36
N PHE A 255 -36.91 -5.69 6.74
CA PHE A 255 -35.62 -5.02 6.71
C PHE A 255 -35.47 -4.05 7.89
N THR A 256 -34.30 -4.11 8.53
CA THR A 256 -33.77 -3.05 9.39
C THR A 256 -33.12 -1.95 8.55
N LEU A 257 -32.87 -0.78 9.14
CA LEU A 257 -32.13 0.31 8.49
C LEU A 257 -30.81 -0.18 7.88
N ASP A 258 -30.02 -0.92 8.67
CA ASP A 258 -28.71 -1.42 8.22
C ASP A 258 -28.85 -2.38 7.05
N SER A 259 -29.75 -3.36 7.15
CA SER A 259 -29.96 -4.34 6.07
C SER A 259 -30.51 -3.71 4.79
N ALA A 260 -31.40 -2.71 4.91
CA ALA A 260 -31.93 -1.98 3.77
C ALA A 260 -30.86 -1.09 3.12
N THR A 261 -29.98 -0.48 3.92
CA THR A 261 -28.87 0.35 3.45
C THR A 261 -27.80 -0.51 2.77
N GLU A 262 -27.43 -1.65 3.35
CA GLU A 262 -26.52 -2.63 2.74
C GLU A 262 -27.07 -3.12 1.39
N LEU A 263 -28.35 -3.50 1.33
CA LEU A 263 -28.99 -3.94 0.09
C LEU A 263 -29.05 -2.82 -0.95
N ALA A 264 -29.50 -1.62 -0.57
CA ALA A 264 -29.56 -0.47 -1.48
C ALA A 264 -28.18 -0.13 -2.06
N LEU A 265 -27.13 -0.18 -1.23
CA LEU A 265 -25.76 0.02 -1.64
C LEU A 265 -25.28 -1.03 -2.66
N GLN A 266 -25.54 -2.31 -2.38
CA GLN A 266 -25.21 -3.41 -3.29
C GLN A 266 -25.90 -3.25 -4.66
N LEU A 267 -27.17 -2.86 -4.66
CA LEU A 267 -27.94 -2.66 -5.89
C LEU A 267 -27.47 -1.44 -6.69
N ARG A 268 -27.15 -0.33 -6.01
CA ARG A 268 -26.69 0.91 -6.66
C ARG A 268 -25.30 0.77 -7.28
N ALA A 269 -24.41 0.02 -6.63
CA ALA A 269 -23.06 -0.20 -7.15
C ALA A 269 -23.02 -1.19 -8.34
N GLY A 270 -24.10 -1.92 -8.56
CA GLY A 270 -24.22 -2.90 -9.64
C GLY A 270 -23.66 -4.29 -9.29
N ALA A 271 -23.94 -5.24 -10.19
CA ALA A 271 -23.50 -6.61 -10.04
C ALA A 271 -22.02 -6.78 -10.43
N LEU A 272 -21.29 -7.63 -9.71
CA LEU A 272 -19.96 -8.04 -10.14
C LEU A 272 -20.05 -8.87 -11.44
N PRO A 273 -19.12 -8.70 -12.38
CA PRO A 273 -19.13 -9.45 -13.65
C PRO A 273 -18.83 -10.95 -13.44
N VAL A 274 -18.20 -11.28 -12.31
CA VAL A 274 -17.82 -12.64 -11.93
C VAL A 274 -17.97 -12.79 -10.41
N PRO A 275 -18.29 -14.00 -9.91
CA PRO A 275 -18.30 -14.26 -8.48
C PRO A 275 -16.90 -14.05 -7.90
N VAL A 276 -16.85 -13.49 -6.70
CA VAL A 276 -15.62 -13.28 -5.95
C VAL A 276 -15.66 -14.05 -4.65
N GLU A 277 -14.53 -14.61 -4.25
CA GLU A 277 -14.33 -15.23 -2.94
C GLU A 277 -13.31 -14.42 -2.14
N ILE A 278 -13.52 -14.26 -0.84
CA ILE A 278 -12.50 -13.69 0.04
C ILE A 278 -11.48 -14.78 0.35
N VAL A 279 -10.25 -14.62 -0.17
CA VAL A 279 -9.15 -15.56 0.07
C VAL A 279 -8.38 -15.20 1.34
N GLU A 280 -8.34 -13.91 1.67
CA GLU A 280 -7.64 -13.41 2.83
C GLU A 280 -8.39 -12.23 3.43
N ASN A 281 -8.55 -12.23 4.75
CA ASN A 281 -9.09 -11.13 5.52
C ASN A 281 -8.11 -10.80 6.65
N ARG A 282 -7.58 -9.59 6.66
CA ARG A 282 -6.71 -9.07 7.73
C ARG A 282 -7.32 -7.80 8.27
N THR A 283 -7.53 -7.76 9.57
CA THR A 283 -8.01 -6.54 10.25
C THR A 283 -6.96 -6.07 11.23
N VAL A 284 -6.66 -4.78 11.20
CA VAL A 284 -5.77 -4.13 12.17
C VAL A 284 -6.59 -3.11 12.94
N GLY A 285 -6.64 -3.25 14.25
CA GLY A 285 -7.34 -2.28 15.10
C GLY A 285 -6.65 -0.91 15.09
N ALA A 286 -7.43 0.17 15.10
CA ALA A 286 -6.91 1.54 15.10
C ALA A 286 -6.00 1.86 16.30
N THR A 287 -6.24 1.22 17.46
CA THR A 287 -5.42 1.40 18.67
C THR A 287 -4.01 0.82 18.50
N LEU A 288 -3.89 -0.37 17.91
CA LEU A 288 -2.60 -1.02 17.62
C LEU A 288 -1.74 -0.18 16.68
N GLY A 289 -2.37 0.51 15.71
CA GLY A 289 -1.68 1.41 14.78
C GLY A 289 -1.14 2.66 15.48
N ALA A 290 -1.96 3.33 16.30
CA ALA A 290 -1.56 4.54 17.02
C ALA A 290 -0.40 4.30 18.00
N ASP A 291 -0.46 3.22 18.78
CA ASP A 291 0.61 2.84 19.72
C ASP A 291 1.92 2.51 18.99
N SER A 292 1.80 1.84 17.85
CA SER A 292 2.93 1.50 16.99
C SER A 292 3.58 2.73 16.34
N ILE A 293 2.78 3.72 15.92
CA ILE A 293 3.30 5.00 15.40
C ILE A 293 4.12 5.69 16.49
N LEU A 294 3.54 5.86 17.68
CA LEU A 294 4.21 6.57 18.77
C LEU A 294 5.52 5.88 19.17
N SER A 295 5.48 4.56 19.36
CA SER A 295 6.67 3.77 19.68
C SER A 295 7.75 3.88 18.61
N SER A 296 7.36 3.85 17.33
CA SER A 296 8.28 3.99 16.19
C SER A 296 8.90 5.39 16.11
N ILE A 297 8.11 6.44 16.39
CA ILE A 297 8.60 7.82 16.46
C ILE A 297 9.59 7.98 17.62
N TYR A 298 9.26 7.48 18.82
CA TYR A 298 10.16 7.54 19.96
C TYR A 298 11.48 6.80 19.69
N ALA A 299 11.42 5.59 19.14
CA ALA A 299 12.61 4.82 18.77
C ALA A 299 13.43 5.53 17.69
N GLY A 300 12.78 6.07 16.65
CA GLY A 300 13.44 6.80 15.57
C GLY A 300 14.12 8.08 16.04
N VAL A 301 13.44 8.90 16.86
CA VAL A 301 14.00 10.14 17.41
C VAL A 301 15.12 9.85 18.39
N ALA A 302 14.94 8.90 19.32
CA ALA A 302 15.99 8.52 20.26
C ALA A 302 17.24 7.99 19.54
N GLY A 303 17.06 7.14 18.53
CA GLY A 303 18.13 6.63 17.68
C GLY A 303 18.85 7.75 16.92
N LEU A 304 18.10 8.66 16.28
CA LEU A 304 18.66 9.80 15.57
C LEU A 304 19.49 10.69 16.51
N VAL A 305 18.95 11.05 17.68
CA VAL A 305 19.66 11.89 18.66
C VAL A 305 20.97 11.22 19.11
N LEU A 306 20.95 9.91 19.38
CA LEU A 306 22.15 9.18 19.78
C LEU A 306 23.22 9.19 18.67
N VAL A 307 22.80 9.02 17.42
CA VAL A 307 23.68 9.08 16.26
C VAL A 307 24.28 10.48 16.08
N LEU A 308 23.48 11.54 16.17
CA LEU A 308 23.97 12.93 16.10
C LEU A 308 25.00 13.22 17.20
N ILE A 309 24.70 12.82 18.45
CA ILE A 309 25.64 12.97 19.57
C ILE A 309 26.95 12.23 19.29
N PHE A 310 26.88 10.97 18.84
CA PHE A 310 28.06 10.18 18.50
C PHE A 310 28.91 10.86 17.41
N MET A 311 28.27 11.37 16.36
CA MET A 311 28.95 12.05 15.26
C MET A 311 29.71 13.29 15.74
N VAL A 312 29.08 14.15 16.54
CA VAL A 312 29.75 15.34 17.10
C VAL A 312 30.88 14.95 18.06
N LEU A 313 30.67 13.98 18.94
CA LEU A 313 31.68 13.59 19.94
C LEU A 313 32.92 12.96 19.29
N TYR A 314 32.73 12.05 18.33
CA TYR A 314 33.83 11.32 17.70
C TYR A 314 34.49 12.12 16.57
N TYR A 315 33.69 12.75 15.69
CA TYR A 315 34.18 13.44 14.48
C TYR A 315 34.26 14.96 14.63
N ARG A 316 33.87 15.53 15.78
CA ARG A 316 33.96 16.98 16.07
C ARG A 316 33.31 17.80 14.97
N ILE A 317 34.08 18.65 14.28
CA ILE A 317 33.55 19.57 13.28
C ILE A 317 33.09 18.85 12.00
N LEU A 318 33.71 17.72 11.66
CA LEU A 318 33.24 16.85 10.59
C LEU A 318 31.88 16.24 10.95
N GLY A 319 31.70 15.89 12.23
CA GLY A 319 30.43 15.42 12.78
C GLY A 319 29.30 16.43 12.58
N VAL A 320 29.52 17.69 12.94
CA VAL A 320 28.51 18.76 12.75
C VAL A 320 28.13 18.93 11.27
N VAL A 321 29.09 18.81 10.35
CA VAL A 321 28.80 18.86 8.91
C VAL A 321 27.96 17.68 8.46
N ALA A 322 28.25 16.46 8.95
CA ALA A 322 27.43 15.29 8.67
C ALA A 322 26.02 15.41 9.24
N ASP A 323 25.85 15.99 10.43
CA ASP A 323 24.55 16.16 11.07
C ASP A 323 23.64 17.10 10.27
N ILE A 324 24.20 18.23 9.78
CA ILE A 324 23.46 19.16 8.89
C ILE A 324 23.05 18.44 7.60
N ALA A 325 23.95 17.64 7.04
CA ALA A 325 23.66 16.85 5.84
C ALA A 325 22.60 15.78 6.11
N LEU A 326 22.63 15.12 7.28
CA LEU A 326 21.67 14.09 7.70
C LEU A 326 20.27 14.65 7.94
N ILE A 327 20.16 15.81 8.59
CA ILE A 327 18.86 16.49 8.78
C ILE A 327 18.28 16.88 7.42
N THR A 328 19.10 17.46 6.54
CA THR A 328 18.68 17.81 5.17
C THR A 328 18.26 16.58 4.39
N TYR A 329 19.00 15.48 4.50
CA TYR A 329 18.66 14.17 3.93
C TYR A 329 17.29 13.68 4.41
N ALA A 330 17.03 13.71 5.72
CA ALA A 330 15.78 13.24 6.30
C ALA A 330 14.58 14.04 5.79
N VAL A 331 14.72 15.37 5.71
CA VAL A 331 13.66 16.27 5.19
C VAL A 331 13.41 16.01 3.70
N ILE A 332 14.47 15.91 2.88
CA ILE A 332 14.32 15.66 1.44
C ILE A 332 13.69 14.29 1.19
N THR A 333 14.13 13.26 1.92
CA THR A 333 13.61 11.89 1.77
C THR A 333 12.13 11.83 2.15
N TYR A 334 11.74 12.47 3.26
CA TYR A 334 10.34 12.54 3.69
C TYR A 334 9.47 13.30 2.68
N ALA A 335 9.98 14.40 2.10
CA ALA A 335 9.28 15.11 1.02
C ALA A 335 9.14 14.26 -0.23
N LEU A 336 10.13 13.42 -0.55
CA LEU A 336 10.07 12.53 -1.71
C LEU A 336 9.01 11.43 -1.52
N PHE A 337 8.81 10.93 -0.30
CA PHE A 337 7.72 10.00 -0.01
C PHE A 337 6.35 10.61 -0.29
N SER A 338 6.18 11.87 0.11
CA SER A 338 4.97 12.65 -0.21
C SER A 338 4.79 12.81 -1.73
N LEU A 339 5.83 13.26 -2.45
CA LEU A 339 5.77 13.51 -3.88
C LEU A 339 5.49 12.23 -4.70
N LEU A 340 6.09 11.11 -4.32
CA LEU A 340 5.92 9.82 -4.99
C LEU A 340 4.64 9.09 -4.57
N GLY A 341 3.87 9.63 -3.63
CA GLY A 341 2.66 9.01 -3.12
C GLY A 341 2.91 7.69 -2.39
N VAL A 342 4.08 7.54 -1.76
CA VAL A 342 4.46 6.32 -1.02
C VAL A 342 3.56 6.18 0.20
N VAL A 343 3.01 4.98 0.37
CA VAL A 343 2.24 4.63 1.56
C VAL A 343 3.21 4.25 2.68
N LEU A 344 3.25 5.07 3.73
CA LEU A 344 4.10 4.86 4.90
C LEU A 344 3.47 3.81 5.82
N THR A 345 4.09 2.65 5.93
CA THR A 345 3.69 1.52 6.79
C THR A 345 4.66 1.39 7.97
N LEU A 346 4.39 0.56 8.99
CA LEU A 346 5.35 0.23 10.06
C LEU A 346 6.67 -0.27 9.48
N PRO A 347 6.68 -1.27 8.57
CA PRO A 347 7.92 -1.65 7.89
C PRO A 347 8.51 -0.50 7.08
N GLY A 348 7.68 0.32 6.41
CA GLY A 348 8.18 1.53 5.73
C GLY A 348 8.91 2.50 6.66
N ILE A 349 8.42 2.71 7.88
CA ILE A 349 9.09 3.52 8.90
C ILE A 349 10.42 2.86 9.32
N ALA A 350 10.43 1.54 9.51
CA ALA A 350 11.67 0.81 9.81
C ALA A 350 12.70 0.93 8.67
N GLY A 351 12.25 0.86 7.41
CA GLY A 351 13.09 1.09 6.23
C GLY A 351 13.66 2.51 6.20
N PHE A 352 12.85 3.51 6.53
CA PHE A 352 13.31 4.90 6.67
C PHE A 352 14.34 5.05 7.81
N ILE A 353 14.10 4.48 8.98
CA ILE A 353 15.06 4.52 10.11
C ILE A 353 16.38 3.83 9.73
N LEU A 354 16.32 2.66 9.08
CA LEU A 354 17.50 1.96 8.58
C LEU A 354 18.28 2.82 7.58
N SER A 355 17.57 3.53 6.69
CA SER A 355 18.20 4.42 5.71
C SER A 355 18.96 5.58 6.36
N ILE A 356 18.50 6.08 7.52
CA ILE A 356 19.22 7.11 8.29
C ILE A 356 20.58 6.56 8.77
N GLY A 357 20.62 5.32 9.27
CA GLY A 357 21.87 4.68 9.69
C GLY A 357 22.86 4.53 8.53
N MET A 358 22.39 4.08 7.36
CA MET A 358 23.24 3.96 6.16
C MET A 358 23.69 5.32 5.61
N ALA A 359 22.87 6.37 5.72
CA ALA A 359 23.26 7.72 5.32
C ALA A 359 24.43 8.26 6.15
N VAL A 360 24.51 7.88 7.43
CA VAL A 360 25.64 8.24 8.30
C VAL A 360 26.90 7.44 7.96
N ASP A 361 26.77 6.16 7.62
CA ASP A 361 27.91 5.30 7.24
C ASP A 361 28.72 5.88 6.06
N ALA A 362 28.03 6.40 5.04
CA ALA A 362 28.70 7.07 3.91
C ALA A 362 29.55 8.27 4.35
N ASN A 363 29.05 9.09 5.28
CA ASN A 363 29.79 10.22 5.83
C ASN A 363 30.98 9.76 6.69
N VAL A 364 30.81 8.70 7.48
CA VAL A 364 31.88 8.09 8.30
C VAL A 364 33.03 7.60 7.41
N LEU A 365 32.74 6.86 6.33
CA LEU A 365 33.75 6.40 5.38
C LEU A 365 34.54 7.56 4.75
N ILE A 366 33.86 8.63 4.33
CA ILE A 366 34.52 9.84 3.79
C ILE A 366 35.45 10.46 4.84
N PHE A 367 35.00 10.53 6.10
CA PHE A 367 35.76 11.17 7.17
C PHE A 367 36.99 10.35 7.55
N GLU A 368 36.88 9.04 7.67
CA GLU A 368 38.04 8.20 7.95
C GLU A 368 39.06 8.23 6.81
N ARG A 369 38.63 8.17 5.54
CA ARG A 369 39.55 8.36 4.40
C ARG A 369 40.18 9.75 4.40
N THR A 370 39.44 10.79 4.75
CA THR A 370 39.99 12.14 4.90
C THR A 370 41.03 12.22 6.03
N ARG A 371 40.78 11.55 7.16
CA ARG A 371 41.71 11.48 8.31
C ARG A 371 42.96 10.68 7.99
N GLU A 372 42.86 9.59 7.23
CA GLU A 372 44.02 8.85 6.71
C GLU A 372 44.94 9.77 5.90
N GLU A 373 44.37 10.56 5.00
CA GLU A 373 45.11 11.48 4.13
C GLU A 373 45.72 12.67 4.89
N LEU A 374 45.03 13.16 5.92
CA LEU A 374 45.56 14.16 6.84
C LEU A 374 46.74 13.61 7.67
N LYS A 375 46.65 12.36 8.15
CA LYS A 375 47.75 11.70 8.88
C LYS A 375 48.98 11.46 7.98
N ALA A 376 48.76 11.27 6.68
CA ALA A 376 49.82 11.17 5.69
C ALA A 376 50.50 12.51 5.35
N GLY A 377 50.14 13.61 6.04
CA GLY A 377 50.79 14.92 5.89
C GLY A 377 50.27 15.76 4.73
N ARG A 378 49.18 15.38 4.07
CA ARG A 378 48.59 16.17 2.99
C ARG A 378 47.85 17.40 3.54
N THR A 379 47.74 18.44 2.72
CA THR A 379 47.03 19.67 3.10
C THR A 379 45.53 19.39 3.24
N LEU A 380 44.86 20.08 4.17
CA LEU A 380 43.44 19.88 4.50
C LEU A 380 42.51 19.83 3.27
N TYR A 381 42.71 20.74 2.31
CA TYR A 381 41.93 20.76 1.08
C TYR A 381 42.15 19.50 0.22
N LYS A 382 43.42 19.11 0.00
CA LYS A 382 43.77 17.92 -0.80
C LYS A 382 43.33 16.63 -0.10
N SER A 383 43.40 16.57 1.23
CA SER A 383 42.97 15.41 2.00
C SER A 383 41.47 15.18 1.92
N VAL A 384 40.66 16.25 1.94
CA VAL A 384 39.22 16.16 1.74
C VAL A 384 38.89 15.70 0.33
N GLU A 385 39.49 16.30 -0.69
CA GLU A 385 39.25 15.89 -2.07
C GLU A 385 39.64 14.43 -2.34
N ALA A 386 40.79 14.00 -1.82
CA ALA A 386 41.24 12.61 -1.89
C ALA A 386 40.32 11.66 -1.10
N GLY A 387 39.84 12.09 0.07
CA GLY A 387 38.90 11.33 0.91
C GLY A 387 37.59 11.04 0.17
N PHE A 388 36.97 12.06 -0.43
CA PHE A 388 35.77 11.89 -1.26
C PHE A 388 36.01 11.00 -2.48
N TYR A 389 37.15 11.17 -3.16
CA TYR A 389 37.48 10.37 -4.35
C TYR A 389 37.69 8.89 -4.00
N ARG A 390 38.41 8.59 -2.92
CA ARG A 390 38.70 7.20 -2.48
C ARG A 390 37.49 6.52 -1.83
N ALA A 391 36.64 7.27 -1.13
CA ALA A 391 35.44 6.71 -0.51
C ALA A 391 34.33 6.41 -1.54
N TRP A 392 34.36 7.06 -2.70
CA TRP A 392 33.32 6.97 -3.72
C TRP A 392 32.96 5.54 -4.13
N SER A 393 33.96 4.71 -4.48
CA SER A 393 33.71 3.34 -4.92
C SER A 393 33.06 2.50 -3.82
N SER A 394 33.57 2.59 -2.59
CA SER A 394 33.03 1.85 -1.45
C SER A 394 31.58 2.25 -1.11
N ILE A 395 31.25 3.54 -1.23
CA ILE A 395 29.89 4.05 -0.99
C ILE A 395 28.95 3.60 -2.11
N LEU A 396 29.42 3.65 -3.37
CA LEU A 396 28.65 3.19 -4.50
C LEU A 396 28.35 1.69 -4.39
N ASP A 397 29.36 0.86 -4.08
CA ASP A 397 29.21 -0.59 -3.98
C ASP A 397 28.22 -0.99 -2.87
N SER A 398 28.32 -0.36 -1.69
CA SER A 398 27.39 -0.59 -0.57
C SER A 398 25.94 -0.19 -0.90
N ASN A 399 25.75 0.96 -1.56
CA ASN A 399 24.42 1.43 -1.93
C ASN A 399 23.81 0.64 -3.10
N VAL A 400 24.63 0.25 -4.09
CA VAL A 400 24.17 -0.55 -5.25
C VAL A 400 23.71 -1.93 -4.79
N THR A 401 24.47 -2.60 -3.91
CA THR A 401 24.04 -3.90 -3.34
C THR A 401 22.72 -3.78 -2.58
N THR A 402 22.55 -2.70 -1.82
CA THR A 402 21.29 -2.42 -1.11
C THR A 402 20.14 -2.14 -2.08
N LEU A 403 20.38 -1.40 -3.17
CA LEU A 403 19.37 -1.16 -4.20
C LEU A 403 18.96 -2.43 -4.94
N ILE A 404 19.88 -3.35 -5.20
CA ILE A 404 19.56 -4.67 -5.77
C ILE A 404 18.65 -5.45 -4.82
N ALA A 405 18.93 -5.43 -3.52
CA ALA A 405 18.06 -6.05 -2.51
C ALA A 405 16.67 -5.39 -2.50
N CYS A 406 16.60 -4.05 -2.52
CA CYS A 406 15.33 -3.32 -2.59
C CYS A 406 14.54 -3.66 -3.85
N LEU A 407 15.20 -3.74 -5.02
CA LEU A 407 14.55 -4.10 -6.28
C LEU A 407 13.97 -5.52 -6.23
N THR A 408 14.72 -6.46 -5.65
CA THR A 408 14.28 -7.84 -5.44
C THR A 408 13.07 -7.89 -4.50
N LEU A 409 13.13 -7.19 -3.37
CA LEU A 409 12.01 -7.10 -2.42
C LEU A 409 10.79 -6.39 -3.01
N PHE A 410 10.98 -5.41 -3.89
CA PHE A 410 9.88 -4.71 -4.55
C PHE A 410 9.17 -5.61 -5.58
N TRP A 411 9.93 -6.40 -6.34
CA TRP A 411 9.37 -7.25 -7.38
C TRP A 411 8.73 -8.53 -6.80
N LEU A 412 9.40 -9.19 -5.86
CA LEU A 412 8.91 -10.45 -5.27
C LEU A 412 8.07 -10.25 -4.00
N GLY A 413 8.22 -9.13 -3.29
CA GLY A 413 7.47 -8.86 -2.06
C GLY A 413 6.00 -8.53 -2.34
N SER A 414 5.17 -8.61 -1.31
CA SER A 414 3.76 -8.20 -1.35
C SER A 414 3.43 -7.27 -0.18
N GLY A 415 2.37 -6.45 -0.33
CA GLY A 415 1.85 -5.58 0.72
C GLY A 415 2.93 -4.73 1.41
N PHE A 416 3.15 -4.97 2.70
CA PHE A 416 4.07 -4.20 3.54
C PHE A 416 5.55 -4.32 3.15
N VAL A 417 5.98 -5.45 2.58
CA VAL A 417 7.37 -5.66 2.17
C VAL A 417 7.73 -4.73 1.00
N LYS A 418 6.79 -4.48 0.09
CA LYS A 418 6.99 -3.48 -0.98
C LYS A 418 7.16 -2.08 -0.42
N GLY A 419 6.38 -1.72 0.61
CA GLY A 419 6.51 -0.44 1.31
C GLY A 419 7.90 -0.25 1.92
N PHE A 420 8.39 -1.26 2.66
CA PHE A 420 9.76 -1.29 3.17
C PHE A 420 10.80 -1.10 2.06
N ALA A 421 10.69 -1.86 0.96
CA ALA A 421 11.63 -1.80 -0.15
C ALA A 421 11.68 -0.41 -0.83
N VAL A 422 10.52 0.23 -1.03
CA VAL A 422 10.45 1.57 -1.63
C VAL A 422 11.05 2.62 -0.71
N THR A 423 10.68 2.60 0.58
CA THR A 423 11.21 3.57 1.55
C THR A 423 12.72 3.48 1.72
N LEU A 424 13.25 2.25 1.83
CA LEU A 424 14.69 2.00 1.92
C LEU A 424 15.41 2.40 0.62
N GLY A 425 14.89 1.99 -0.54
CA GLY A 425 15.51 2.27 -1.84
C GLY A 425 15.58 3.76 -2.17
N VAL A 426 14.49 4.49 -1.91
CA VAL A 426 14.47 5.96 -2.03
C VAL A 426 15.48 6.58 -1.07
N GLY A 427 15.52 6.14 0.19
CA GLY A 427 16.48 6.62 1.18
C GLY A 427 17.93 6.42 0.71
N VAL A 428 18.27 5.24 0.18
CA VAL A 428 19.62 4.95 -0.35
C VAL A 428 20.01 5.88 -1.51
N ILE A 429 19.08 6.18 -2.42
CA ILE A 429 19.35 7.09 -3.55
C ILE A 429 19.62 8.52 -3.04
N VAL A 430 18.77 9.00 -2.13
CA VAL A 430 18.90 10.36 -1.57
C VAL A 430 20.13 10.44 -0.66
N SER A 431 20.48 9.40 0.08
CA SER A 431 21.66 9.38 0.96
C SER A 431 22.95 9.46 0.14
N MET A 432 23.02 8.71 -0.96
CA MET A 432 24.13 8.76 -1.88
C MET A 432 24.27 10.17 -2.48
N PHE A 433 23.17 10.77 -2.96
CA PHE A 433 23.19 12.14 -3.48
C PHE A 433 23.66 13.16 -2.44
N THR A 434 23.12 13.11 -1.23
CA THR A 434 23.45 14.06 -0.16
C THR A 434 24.90 13.91 0.33
N ALA A 435 25.40 12.69 0.49
CA ALA A 435 26.79 12.45 0.88
C ALA A 435 27.79 13.06 -0.14
N ILE A 436 27.58 12.85 -1.45
CA ILE A 436 28.54 13.32 -2.46
C ILE A 436 28.44 14.83 -2.69
N THR A 437 27.22 15.36 -2.71
CA THR A 437 26.99 16.75 -3.14
C THR A 437 26.97 17.70 -1.95
N LEU A 438 26.16 17.41 -0.93
CA LEU A 438 25.91 18.28 0.21
C LEU A 438 27.07 18.22 1.20
N SER A 439 27.47 17.03 1.66
CA SER A 439 28.58 16.91 2.62
C SER A 439 29.88 17.46 2.04
N ARG A 440 30.16 17.21 0.75
CA ARG A 440 31.33 17.79 0.06
C ARG A 440 31.26 19.30 -0.01
N SER A 441 30.11 19.86 -0.41
CA SER A 441 29.95 21.31 -0.56
C SER A 441 30.05 22.03 0.79
N LEU A 442 29.44 21.48 1.84
CA LEU A 442 29.55 22.01 3.20
C LEU A 442 30.99 21.96 3.71
N MET A 443 31.68 20.83 3.54
CA MET A 443 33.04 20.67 4.03
C MET A 443 34.01 21.63 3.33
N LEU A 444 33.91 21.78 2.01
CA LEU A 444 34.77 22.70 1.27
C LEU A 444 34.44 24.18 1.57
N ALA A 445 33.16 24.51 1.77
CA ALA A 445 32.76 25.85 2.21
C ALA A 445 33.32 26.17 3.61
N MET A 446 33.30 25.19 4.52
CA MET A 446 33.85 25.35 5.87
C MET A 446 35.38 25.56 5.85
N ILE A 447 36.12 24.77 5.06
CA ILE A 447 37.58 24.88 4.92
C ILE A 447 38.01 26.19 4.24
N SER A 448 37.13 26.76 3.41
CA SER A 448 37.38 28.05 2.78
C SER A 448 37.52 29.17 3.81
N ASN A 449 36.87 29.05 4.97
CA ASN A 449 36.94 30.04 6.05
C ASN A 449 38.18 29.78 6.96
N PRO A 450 39.08 30.76 7.15
CA PRO A 450 40.34 30.57 7.89
C PRO A 450 40.19 30.06 9.33
N GLN A 451 39.09 30.38 10.00
CA GLN A 451 38.84 29.99 11.41
C GLN A 451 38.72 28.47 11.60
N PHE A 452 38.29 27.73 10.58
CA PHE A 452 38.05 26.29 10.68
C PHE A 452 39.21 25.43 10.17
N ARG A 453 40.37 26.02 9.84
CA ARG A 453 41.51 25.28 9.27
C ARG A 453 42.41 24.57 10.28
N LYS A 454 42.14 24.71 11.59
CA LYS A 454 42.98 24.11 12.63
C LYS A 454 42.86 22.57 12.59
N PRO A 455 43.96 21.82 12.44
CA PRO A 455 43.93 20.35 12.37
C PRO A 455 43.29 19.67 13.59
N GLU A 456 43.32 20.34 14.75
CA GLU A 456 42.71 19.88 16.00
C GLU A 456 41.18 19.68 15.89
N TYR A 457 40.49 20.49 15.09
CA TYR A 457 39.04 20.36 14.90
C TYR A 457 38.64 19.12 14.10
N TYR A 458 39.59 18.51 13.39
CA TYR A 458 39.40 17.29 12.58
C TYR A 458 39.87 16.02 13.31
N GLY A 459 40.09 16.09 14.64
CA GLY A 459 40.43 14.92 15.45
C GLY A 459 41.87 14.43 15.29
N MET A 460 42.80 15.31 14.91
CA MET A 460 44.24 15.06 14.99
C MET A 460 44.81 15.72 16.26
N LYS A 461 45.59 14.98 17.07
CA LYS A 461 46.40 15.59 18.13
C LYS A 461 47.42 16.50 17.44
N ALA A 462 47.60 17.72 17.96
CA ALA A 462 48.51 18.72 17.42
C ALA A 462 49.87 18.08 17.07
N PHE A 463 50.20 18.02 15.78
CA PHE A 463 51.56 17.71 15.36
C PHE A 463 52.44 18.80 15.98
N GLY A 464 53.35 18.37 16.86
CA GLY A 464 54.30 19.24 17.53
C GLY A 464 55.07 20.08 16.50
N LYS A 465 55.40 21.31 16.92
CA LYS A 465 56.21 22.33 16.24
C LYS A 465 57.08 21.74 15.11
N ILE A 466 56.81 22.20 13.89
CA ILE A 466 57.72 22.08 12.76
C ILE A 466 59.04 22.74 13.19
N SER A 467 60.08 21.95 13.46
CA SER A 467 61.45 22.45 13.53
C SER A 467 61.84 22.85 12.11
N THR A 468 61.94 24.16 11.88
CA THR A 468 62.67 24.75 10.77
C THR A 468 64.07 24.15 10.73
N VAL A 469 64.35 23.28 9.77
CA VAL A 469 65.71 22.93 9.39
C VAL A 469 66.22 24.10 8.57
N THR A 470 66.97 24.97 9.22
CA THR A 470 67.74 26.03 8.57
C THR A 470 68.82 25.36 7.73
N THR A 471 68.84 25.71 6.44
CA THR A 471 69.92 25.39 5.51
C THR A 471 71.19 26.11 5.94
N ASP A 472 72.18 25.36 6.43
CA ASP A 472 73.57 25.81 6.46
C ASP A 472 74.28 25.21 5.25
N ILE A 473 74.56 26.09 4.29
CA ILE A 473 75.50 25.87 3.20
C ILE A 473 76.87 26.27 3.76
N GLU A 474 77.74 25.30 4.00
CA GLU A 474 79.18 25.53 4.00
C GLU A 474 79.84 24.53 3.05
N ALA A 475 80.63 25.11 2.16
CA ALA A 475 81.41 24.43 1.16
C ALA A 475 82.73 23.96 1.78
N GLU A 476 83.15 22.73 1.47
CA GLU A 476 84.58 22.41 1.38
C GLU A 476 84.82 21.25 0.40
N THR A 477 85.84 21.48 -0.40
CA THR A 477 86.33 20.77 -1.59
C THR A 477 87.26 19.60 -1.26
N GLU A 478 87.38 18.65 -2.20
CA GLU A 478 88.42 17.62 -2.39
C GLU A 478 88.46 16.51 -1.30
N VAL A 479 88.65 15.21 -1.60
CA VAL A 479 89.74 14.58 -2.36
C VAL A 479 89.27 13.21 -2.90
N VAL A 480 89.75 12.89 -4.11
CA VAL A 480 89.70 11.59 -4.80
C VAL A 480 90.55 10.55 -4.06
N ASP A 481 90.05 9.34 -3.82
CA ASP A 481 90.90 8.14 -4.01
C ASP A 481 90.13 6.83 -4.17
N ASP A 482 90.74 6.00 -5.01
CA ASP A 482 90.32 4.75 -5.63
C ASP A 482 90.81 3.55 -4.80
N HIS A 483 90.00 2.49 -4.61
CA HIS A 483 90.45 1.08 -4.46
C HIS A 483 89.28 0.08 -4.28
N ASN A 484 88.95 -0.62 -5.37
CA ASN A 484 89.02 -2.09 -5.54
C ASN A 484 88.80 -3.01 -4.31
N ASP A 485 87.82 -3.93 -4.34
CA ASP A 485 88.06 -5.37 -4.63
C ASP A 485 86.75 -6.20 -4.74
N LYS A 486 86.90 -7.30 -5.47
CA LYS A 486 85.97 -8.32 -6.00
C LYS A 486 85.27 -9.17 -4.91
N THR A 487 84.14 -9.81 -5.18
CA THR A 487 83.91 -11.22 -5.63
C THR A 487 82.59 -11.64 -4.94
N ASP A 488 81.75 -12.60 -5.32
CA ASP A 488 81.54 -13.47 -6.47
C ASP A 488 80.24 -14.28 -6.16
N ASN A 489 79.53 -14.66 -7.22
CA ASN A 489 78.76 -15.89 -7.41
C ASN A 489 77.36 -16.21 -6.82
N THR A 490 76.48 -16.54 -7.80
CA THR A 490 75.52 -17.68 -7.89
C THR A 490 74.23 -17.65 -7.05
N LYS A 491 73.05 -18.13 -7.45
CA LYS A 491 72.44 -18.87 -8.60
C LYS A 491 70.90 -18.70 -8.43
N ASP A 492 70.12 -18.32 -9.42
CA ASP A 492 69.45 -19.16 -10.45
C ASP A 492 68.29 -20.07 -9.95
N ASN A 493 67.06 -19.57 -10.17
CA ASN A 493 65.87 -20.16 -10.83
C ASN A 493 65.44 -21.63 -10.60
N THR A 494 64.14 -21.82 -10.27
CA THR A 494 63.18 -22.88 -10.71
C THR A 494 61.88 -22.72 -9.87
N SER A 495 60.67 -22.45 -10.37
CA SER A 495 59.76 -23.08 -11.35
C SER A 495 58.94 -24.28 -10.81
N GLY A 496 57.61 -24.21 -10.99
CA GLY A 496 56.62 -25.32 -10.95
C GLY A 496 55.93 -25.56 -9.59
N ALA A 497 54.64 -25.24 -9.36
CA ALA A 497 53.38 -25.74 -9.94
C ALA A 497 52.93 -27.13 -9.42
N VAL A 498 51.59 -27.33 -9.39
CA VAL A 498 50.81 -28.57 -9.11
C VAL A 498 50.43 -28.69 -7.60
N LEU A 499 49.17 -28.66 -7.14
CA LEU A 499 47.84 -28.98 -7.68
C LEU A 499 46.77 -28.06 -7.07
#